data_AF-A0A0S8HXW6-F1
#
_entry.id   AF-A0A0S8HXW6-F1
#
_cell.length_a   1.000
_cell.length_b   1.000
_cell.length_c   1.000
_cell.angle_alpha   90.00
_cell.angle_beta   90.00
_cell.angle_gamma   90.00
#
_symmetry.space_group_name_H-M   'P 1'
#
loop_
_entity.id
_entity.type
_entity.pdbx_description
1 polymer ?
#
loop_
_entity_poly.entity_id
_entity_poly.type
_entity_poly.pdbx_seq_one_letter_code
_entity_poly.pdbx_strand_id
1 'polypeptide(L)'
;MTLVKWKPAAILGRDFDSLVSDFFPGPVGAIRFGDMTWSPNVDVNETEKTFEINVELPGIKKNEIEVSFEDNILTLKGEKKYEDKKEDKKNHYYYRESGYGKFERSFRMTVPVVEEKISAKYKNGILIITVPKAEIPEPRKVEIK
;
A
#
# COMPACT_ATOMS: atom_id res chain seq x y z
N MET A 1 -3.52 -27.67 20.82
CA MET A 1 -4.23 -26.37 20.76
C MET A 1 -5.71 -26.66 20.58
N THR A 2 -6.56 -26.20 21.50
CA THR A 2 -8.01 -26.41 21.45
C THR A 2 -8.67 -25.22 20.79
N LEU A 3 -9.47 -25.45 19.74
CA LEU A 3 -10.27 -24.41 19.09
C LEU A 3 -11.41 -24.00 20.02
N VAL A 4 -11.27 -22.86 20.69
CA VAL A 4 -12.33 -22.24 21.49
C VAL A 4 -13.03 -21.17 20.66
N LYS A 5 -14.36 -21.09 20.74
CA LYS A 5 -15.18 -20.06 20.09
C LYS A 5 -14.86 -18.69 20.69
N TRP A 6 -13.95 -17.97 20.07
CA TRP A 6 -13.52 -16.64 20.47
C TRP A 6 -14.61 -15.60 20.13
N LYS A 7 -14.92 -14.72 21.09
CA LYS A 7 -15.79 -13.55 20.92
C LYS A 7 -15.07 -12.32 21.48
N PRO A 8 -14.34 -11.56 20.65
CA PRO A 8 -13.82 -10.26 21.05
C PRO A 8 -14.79 -9.16 20.62
N ALA A 9 -14.95 -8.19 21.51
CA ALA A 9 -15.59 -6.92 21.20
C ALA A 9 -14.81 -6.21 20.07
N ALA A 10 -15.56 -5.49 19.24
CA ALA A 10 -15.05 -4.68 18.13
C ALA A 10 -13.93 -3.73 18.61
N ILE A 11 -12.68 -4.07 18.33
CA ILE A 11 -11.57 -3.14 18.41
C ILE A 11 -11.49 -2.45 17.05
N LEU A 12 -12.13 -1.28 17.02
CA LEU A 12 -11.99 -0.24 16.01
C LEU A 12 -10.51 0.11 15.86
N GLY A 13 -9.99 -0.12 14.65
CA GLY A 13 -8.77 0.48 14.14
C GLY A 13 -9.09 1.23 12.85
N ARG A 14 -10.01 2.20 12.93
CA ARG A 14 -10.27 3.19 11.87
C ARG A 14 -9.74 4.53 12.37
N ASP A 15 -8.43 4.72 12.41
CA ASP A 15 -7.83 5.99 12.82
C ASP A 15 -6.71 6.44 11.86
N PHE A 16 -6.91 6.24 10.55
CA PHE A 16 -6.08 6.87 9.51
C PHE A 16 -6.89 7.68 8.47
N ASP A 17 -8.22 7.63 8.50
CA ASP A 17 -9.07 8.49 7.66
C ASP A 17 -9.08 9.96 8.14
N SER A 18 -8.72 10.22 9.40
CA SER A 18 -8.73 11.57 9.99
C SER A 18 -7.48 12.42 9.69
N LEU A 19 -6.50 11.88 8.94
CA LEU A 19 -5.33 12.66 8.49
C LEU A 19 -5.44 13.11 7.03
N VAL A 20 -6.43 12.60 6.29
CA VAL A 20 -6.71 12.99 4.90
C VAL A 20 -7.64 14.21 4.83
N SER A 21 -8.37 14.52 5.91
CA SER A 21 -9.27 15.68 5.97
C SER A 21 -8.57 17.03 5.94
N ASP A 22 -7.31 17.10 6.35
CA ASP A 22 -6.59 18.37 6.49
C ASP A 22 -5.86 18.80 5.20
N PHE A 23 -5.85 17.95 4.16
CA PHE A 23 -5.03 18.17 2.95
C PHE A 23 -5.82 18.30 1.63
N PHE A 24 -7.14 18.11 1.60
CA PHE A 24 -7.95 18.27 0.38
C PHE A 24 -9.29 18.98 0.66
N PRO A 25 -9.43 20.30 0.35
CA PRO A 25 -10.71 20.99 0.42
C PRO A 25 -11.52 20.70 -0.86
N GLY A 26 -12.28 19.60 -0.88
CA GLY A 26 -13.20 19.27 -1.98
C GLY A 26 -14.15 18.12 -1.61
N PRO A 27 -15.41 18.10 -2.09
CA PRO A 27 -16.45 17.23 -1.53
C PRO A 27 -16.32 15.80 -2.08
N VAL A 28 -15.57 14.94 -1.39
CA VAL A 28 -15.54 13.49 -1.64
C VAL A 28 -16.71 12.83 -0.89
N GLY A 29 -17.91 13.12 -1.36
CA GLY A 29 -19.14 12.48 -0.90
C GLY A 29 -19.62 11.43 -1.90
N ALA A 30 -18.92 10.30 -2.03
CA ALA A 30 -19.46 9.00 -2.44
C ALA A 30 -18.33 7.99 -2.77
N ILE A 31 -17.66 7.41 -1.77
CA ILE A 31 -17.08 6.07 -1.97
C ILE A 31 -18.18 5.08 -1.62
N ARG A 32 -18.69 4.40 -2.65
CA ARG A 32 -19.70 3.35 -2.54
C ARG A 32 -19.14 2.17 -1.74
N PHE A 33 -19.88 1.72 -0.74
CA PHE A 33 -19.70 0.46 -0.02
C PHE A 33 -19.94 -0.75 -0.95
N GLY A 34 -19.04 -1.00 -1.91
CA GLY A 34 -19.23 -2.03 -2.96
C GLY A 34 -18.01 -2.88 -3.30
N ASP A 35 -16.79 -2.38 -3.12
CA ASP A 35 -15.56 -3.16 -3.35
C ASP A 35 -14.82 -3.31 -2.03
N MET A 36 -14.65 -4.54 -1.56
CA MET A 36 -13.85 -4.85 -0.37
C MET A 36 -12.40 -4.53 -0.69
N THR A 37 -11.96 -3.30 -0.38
CA THR A 37 -10.59 -2.87 -0.60
C THR A 37 -9.69 -3.52 0.43
N TRP A 38 -8.79 -4.39 -0.01
CA TRP A 38 -7.76 -4.96 0.85
C TRP A 38 -6.61 -3.96 0.96
N SER A 39 -6.08 -3.76 2.17
CA SER A 39 -4.86 -2.98 2.37
C SER A 39 -3.73 -3.93 2.73
N PRO A 40 -2.77 -4.19 1.83
CA PRO A 40 -1.61 -5.02 2.15
C PRO A 40 -0.73 -4.33 3.21
N ASN A 41 0.02 -5.15 3.96
CA ASN A 41 0.99 -4.68 4.93
C ASN A 41 2.21 -4.09 4.23
N VAL A 42 2.76 -3.02 4.79
CA VAL A 42 3.87 -2.27 4.19
C VAL A 42 4.86 -1.85 5.27
N ASP A 43 6.14 -2.07 5.00
CA ASP A 43 7.25 -1.45 5.71
C ASP A 43 7.91 -0.40 4.82
N VAL A 44 8.22 0.77 5.37
CA VAL A 44 8.95 1.84 4.68
C VAL A 44 10.21 2.15 5.48
N ASN A 45 11.36 1.97 4.85
CA ASN A 45 12.66 2.32 5.41
C ASN A 45 13.29 3.46 4.61
N GLU A 46 13.79 4.47 5.31
CA GLU A 46 14.47 5.62 4.71
C GLU A 46 15.95 5.58 5.08
N THR A 47 16.81 5.63 4.08
CA THR A 47 18.26 5.83 4.24
C THR A 47 18.64 7.23 3.77
N GLU A 48 19.91 7.62 3.93
CA GLU A 48 20.40 8.88 3.38
C GLU A 48 20.22 8.99 1.86
N LYS A 49 20.21 7.86 1.13
CA LYS A 49 20.22 7.82 -0.33
C LYS A 49 18.94 7.30 -0.97
N THR A 50 18.12 6.56 -0.24
CA THR A 50 16.98 5.84 -0.83
C THR A 50 15.82 5.73 0.15
N PHE A 51 14.61 5.61 -0.40
CA PHE A 51 13.49 4.95 0.28
C PHE A 51 13.43 3.49 -0.19
N GLU A 52 13.18 2.57 0.73
CA GLU A 52 12.89 1.17 0.46
C GLU A 52 11.50 0.85 1.01
N ILE A 53 10.60 0.40 0.13
CA ILE A 53 9.20 0.11 0.45
C ILE A 53 8.96 -1.38 0.20
N ASN A 54 8.66 -2.10 1.27
CA ASN A 54 8.44 -3.54 1.27
C ASN A 54 6.95 -3.82 1.47
N VAL A 55 6.31 -4.51 0.52
CA VAL A 55 4.87 -4.78 0.54
C VAL A 55 4.60 -6.27 0.50
N GLU A 56 3.80 -6.75 1.45
CA GLU A 56 3.38 -8.15 1.53
C GLU A 56 2.21 -8.43 0.58
N LEU A 57 2.48 -9.15 -0.50
CA LEU A 57 1.51 -9.53 -1.54
C LEU A 57 1.44 -11.05 -1.76
N PRO A 58 1.28 -11.88 -0.70
CA PRO A 58 1.29 -13.32 -0.85
C PRO A 58 0.12 -13.81 -1.72
N GLY A 59 0.45 -14.69 -2.68
CA GLY A 59 -0.53 -15.30 -3.59
C GLY A 59 -0.87 -14.46 -4.81
N ILE A 60 -0.23 -13.30 -5.03
CA ILE A 60 -0.43 -12.47 -6.22
C ILE A 60 0.69 -12.73 -7.22
N LYS A 61 0.35 -12.82 -8.51
CA LYS A 61 1.35 -12.97 -9.58
C LYS A 61 2.00 -11.63 -9.88
N LYS A 62 3.29 -11.64 -10.28
CA LYS A 62 4.04 -10.41 -10.60
C LYS A 62 3.34 -9.52 -11.63
N ASN A 63 2.70 -10.12 -12.64
CA ASN A 63 2.01 -9.41 -13.71
C ASN A 63 0.62 -8.88 -13.31
N GLU A 64 0.14 -9.16 -12.09
CA GLU A 64 -1.10 -8.62 -11.53
C GLU A 64 -0.81 -7.44 -10.57
N ILE A 65 0.44 -6.99 -10.51
CA ILE A 65 0.90 -5.89 -9.67
C ILE A 65 1.34 -4.75 -10.59
N GLU A 66 0.80 -3.56 -10.35
CA GLU A 66 1.16 -2.34 -11.06
C GLU A 66 1.84 -1.36 -10.11
N VAL A 67 2.99 -0.83 -10.54
CA VAL A 67 3.73 0.22 -9.83
C VAL A 67 3.91 1.39 -10.78
N SER A 68 3.47 2.57 -10.35
CA SER A 68 3.60 3.82 -11.09
C SER A 68 4.21 4.90 -10.19
N PHE A 69 4.86 5.87 -10.81
CA PHE A 69 5.40 7.05 -10.14
C PHE A 69 5.05 8.29 -10.96
N GLU A 70 4.32 9.22 -10.35
CA GLU A 70 3.87 10.47 -10.99
C GLU A 70 3.73 11.55 -9.91
N ASP A 71 4.08 12.79 -10.21
CA ASP A 71 3.95 13.95 -9.30
C ASP A 71 4.54 13.71 -7.90
N ASN A 72 5.69 13.03 -7.85
CA ASN A 72 6.38 12.65 -6.61
C ASN A 72 5.59 11.67 -5.71
N ILE A 73 4.65 10.91 -6.30
CA ILE A 73 3.82 9.91 -5.64
C ILE A 73 4.06 8.54 -6.27
N LEU A 74 4.55 7.60 -5.47
CA LEU A 74 4.62 6.19 -5.83
C LEU A 74 3.27 5.53 -5.57
N THR A 75 2.63 4.97 -6.58
CA THR A 75 1.35 4.28 -6.46
C THR A 75 1.49 2.80 -6.82
N LEU A 76 0.99 1.95 -5.94
CA LEU A 76 0.96 0.50 -6.06
C LEU A 76 -0.50 0.04 -6.16
N LYS A 77 -0.83 -0.72 -7.20
CA LYS A 77 -2.17 -1.29 -7.41
C LYS A 77 -2.10 -2.79 -7.69
N GLY A 78 -3.20 -3.47 -7.40
CA GLY A 78 -3.40 -4.86 -7.78
C GLY A 78 -4.65 -5.46 -7.16
N GLU A 79 -4.78 -6.77 -7.25
CA GLU A 79 -5.91 -7.50 -6.68
C GLU A 79 -5.46 -8.84 -6.11
N LYS A 80 -5.83 -9.11 -4.86
CA LYS A 80 -5.75 -10.44 -4.30
C LYS A 80 -7.09 -11.13 -4.49
N LYS A 81 -7.13 -12.04 -5.46
CA LYS A 81 -8.37 -12.75 -5.83
C LYS A 81 -8.92 -13.57 -4.67
N TYR A 82 -10.23 -13.58 -4.60
CA TYR A 82 -10.96 -14.42 -3.68
C TYR A 82 -11.18 -15.81 -4.28
N GLU A 83 -10.51 -16.84 -3.74
CA GLU A 83 -10.80 -18.23 -4.11
C GLU A 83 -12.02 -18.74 -3.35
N ASP A 84 -13.20 -18.39 -3.87
CA ASP A 84 -14.45 -18.93 -3.39
C ASP A 84 -14.70 -20.28 -4.07
N LYS A 85 -14.34 -21.38 -3.42
CA LYS A 85 -14.73 -22.73 -3.87
C LYS A 85 -16.24 -22.94 -3.62
N LYS A 86 -17.08 -22.22 -4.37
CA LYS A 86 -18.55 -22.25 -4.24
C LYS A 86 -19.16 -23.62 -4.58
N GLU A 87 -18.42 -24.49 -5.28
CA GLU A 87 -18.90 -25.82 -5.66
C GLU A 87 -18.77 -26.88 -4.55
N ASP A 88 -17.90 -26.66 -3.55
CA ASP A 88 -17.83 -27.54 -2.40
C ASP A 88 -18.76 -27.02 -1.30
N LYS A 89 -19.96 -27.61 -1.18
CA LYS A 89 -20.87 -27.44 -0.02
C LYS A 89 -20.23 -27.82 1.33
N LYS A 90 -18.94 -28.18 1.35
CA LYS A 90 -18.13 -28.53 2.51
C LYS A 90 -17.10 -27.47 2.90
N ASN A 91 -16.92 -26.40 2.11
CA ASN A 91 -15.85 -25.43 2.35
C ASN A 91 -16.32 -24.30 3.28
N HIS A 92 -16.39 -24.59 4.58
CA HIS A 92 -16.69 -23.61 5.61
C HIS A 92 -15.43 -23.14 6.32
N TYR A 93 -15.10 -21.86 6.18
CA TYR A 93 -14.06 -21.23 6.99
C TYR A 93 -14.60 -21.04 8.41
N TYR A 94 -13.97 -21.66 9.41
CA TYR A 94 -14.28 -21.41 10.82
C TYR A 94 -13.84 -20.00 11.25
N TYR A 95 -12.76 -19.51 10.65
CA TYR A 95 -12.17 -18.21 10.92
C TYR A 95 -11.25 -17.82 9.75
N ARG A 96 -11.20 -16.54 9.40
CA ARG A 96 -10.36 -16.02 8.32
C ARG A 96 -9.84 -14.64 8.68
N GLU A 97 -8.53 -14.52 8.73
CA GLU A 97 -7.82 -13.24 8.92
C GLU A 97 -7.19 -12.73 7.63
N SER A 98 -7.07 -13.59 6.62
CA SER A 98 -6.53 -13.21 5.32
C SER A 98 -7.49 -12.28 4.57
N GLY A 99 -7.00 -11.07 4.27
CA GLY A 99 -7.67 -10.14 3.37
C GLY A 99 -7.59 -10.58 1.91
N TYR A 100 -8.57 -10.14 1.13
CA TYR A 100 -8.68 -10.30 -0.32
C TYR A 100 -9.41 -9.08 -0.91
N GLY A 101 -9.27 -8.88 -2.21
CA GLY A 101 -9.86 -7.76 -2.95
C GLY A 101 -8.82 -6.90 -3.65
N LYS A 102 -9.30 -5.85 -4.31
CA LYS A 102 -8.46 -4.84 -4.95
C LYS A 102 -7.74 -4.01 -3.90
N PHE A 103 -6.54 -3.57 -4.22
CA PHE A 103 -5.76 -2.69 -3.36
C PHE A 103 -5.14 -1.56 -4.17
N GLU A 104 -5.01 -0.41 -3.52
CA GLU A 104 -4.28 0.75 -3.98
C GLU A 104 -3.56 1.38 -2.78
N ARG A 105 -2.25 1.59 -2.89
CA ARG A 105 -1.41 2.21 -1.86
C ARG A 105 -0.56 3.28 -2.53
N SER A 106 -0.57 4.49 -1.99
CA SER A 106 0.20 5.61 -2.52
C SER A 106 1.12 6.19 -1.45
N PHE A 107 2.35 6.51 -1.85
CA PHE A 107 3.39 7.05 -0.99
C PHE A 107 3.93 8.33 -1.62
N ARG A 108 3.70 9.47 -0.98
CA ARG A 108 4.28 10.74 -1.39
C ARG A 108 5.71 10.81 -0.88
N MET A 109 6.67 11.05 -1.77
CA MET A 109 8.06 11.26 -1.36
C MET A 109 8.21 12.64 -0.74
N THR A 110 9.02 12.75 0.31
CA THR A 110 9.27 14.01 1.03
C THR A 110 10.34 14.89 0.37
N VAL A 111 11.12 14.30 -0.53
CA VAL A 111 12.20 14.95 -1.29
C VAL A 111 12.09 14.57 -2.77
N PRO A 112 12.73 15.33 -3.68
CA PRO A 112 12.88 14.91 -5.08
C PRO A 112 13.65 13.58 -5.19
N VAL A 113 13.30 12.78 -6.19
CA VAL A 113 13.88 11.45 -6.44
C VAL A 113 14.39 11.33 -7.86
N VAL A 114 15.25 10.35 -8.12
CA VAL A 114 15.73 10.03 -9.48
C VAL A 114 14.81 8.98 -10.08
N GLU A 115 13.75 9.43 -10.74
CA GLU A 115 12.64 8.59 -11.21
C GLU A 115 13.10 7.45 -12.13
N GLU A 116 14.06 7.71 -13.00
CA GLU A 116 14.57 6.73 -13.97
C GLU A 116 15.35 5.58 -13.30
N LYS A 117 15.72 5.75 -12.03
CA LYS A 117 16.43 4.75 -11.23
C LYS A 117 15.54 4.04 -10.21
N ILE A 118 14.22 4.33 -10.19
CA ILE A 118 13.28 3.56 -9.39
C ILE A 118 13.30 2.11 -9.88
N SER A 119 13.39 1.17 -8.95
CA SER A 119 13.41 -0.25 -9.28
C SER A 119 12.52 -1.05 -8.35
N ALA A 120 11.95 -2.14 -8.87
CA ALA A 120 11.08 -3.03 -8.12
C ALA A 120 11.51 -4.48 -8.29
N LYS A 121 11.59 -5.21 -7.17
CA LYS A 121 11.88 -6.66 -7.13
C LYS A 121 10.74 -7.36 -6.42
N TYR A 122 10.28 -8.47 -7.00
CA TYR A 122 9.22 -9.28 -6.40
C TYR A 122 9.73 -10.69 -6.20
N LYS A 123 9.76 -11.15 -4.94
CA LYS A 123 10.26 -12.48 -4.57
C LYS A 123 9.48 -13.01 -3.38
N ASN A 124 9.05 -14.26 -3.46
CA ASN A 124 8.40 -14.98 -2.35
C ASN A 124 7.20 -14.26 -1.73
N GLY A 125 6.40 -13.55 -2.54
CA GLY A 125 5.23 -12.81 -2.04
C GLY A 125 5.55 -11.43 -1.46
N ILE A 126 6.80 -10.94 -1.56
CA ILE A 126 7.20 -9.62 -1.09
C ILE A 126 7.65 -8.77 -2.29
N LEU A 127 7.06 -7.59 -2.42
CA LEU A 127 7.46 -6.56 -3.37
C LEU A 127 8.35 -5.54 -2.67
N ILE A 128 9.57 -5.38 -3.17
CA ILE A 128 10.58 -4.43 -2.68
C ILE A 128 10.73 -3.35 -3.74
N ILE A 129 10.38 -2.12 -3.41
CA ILE A 129 10.53 -0.94 -4.28
C ILE A 129 11.64 -0.06 -3.71
N THR A 130 12.67 0.21 -4.50
CA THR A 130 13.76 1.12 -4.14
C THR A 130 13.61 2.42 -4.92
N VAL A 131 13.51 3.53 -4.20
CA VAL A 131 13.35 4.88 -4.75
C VAL A 131 14.58 5.73 -4.36
N PRO A 132 15.52 5.98 -5.28
CA PRO A 132 16.69 6.79 -4.99
C PRO A 132 16.36 8.27 -4.85
N LYS A 133 16.86 8.90 -3.80
CA LYS A 133 16.75 10.34 -3.58
C LYS A 133 17.62 11.08 -4.59
N ALA A 134 17.14 12.22 -5.08
CA ALA A 134 17.95 13.13 -5.87
C ALA A 134 18.94 13.87 -4.96
N GLU A 135 20.09 14.24 -5.50
CA GLU A 135 21.00 15.15 -4.79
C GLU A 135 20.30 16.50 -4.66
N ILE A 136 20.17 16.99 -3.42
CA ILE A 136 19.61 18.31 -3.15
C ILE A 136 20.72 19.31 -3.45
N PRO A 137 20.59 20.19 -4.46
CA PRO A 137 21.59 21.20 -4.73
C PRO A 137 21.71 22.15 -3.54
N GLU A 138 22.94 22.55 -3.20
CA GLU A 138 23.14 23.51 -2.11
C GLU A 138 22.37 24.81 -2.37
N PRO A 139 21.80 25.42 -1.31
CA PRO A 139 21.00 26.62 -1.44
C PRO A 139 21.82 27.74 -2.11
N ARG A 140 21.35 28.18 -3.28
CA ARG A 140 22.00 29.25 -4.03
C ARG A 140 21.78 30.57 -3.29
N LYS A 141 22.84 31.25 -2.88
CA LYS A 141 22.75 32.62 -2.37
C LYS A 141 22.29 33.53 -3.51
N VAL A 142 21.17 34.23 -3.31
CA VAL A 142 20.69 35.25 -4.22
C VAL A 142 21.06 36.60 -3.64
N GLU A 143 21.88 37.37 -4.35
CA GLU A 143 22.15 38.76 -3.98
C GLU A 143 20.94 39.63 -4.32
N ILE A 144 20.50 40.44 -3.35
CA ILE A 144 19.46 41.44 -3.54
C ILE A 144 20.10 42.66 -4.22
N LYS A 145 19.52 43.11 -5.34
CA LYS A 145 19.94 44.32 -6.06
C LYS A 145 19.12 45.53 -5.63
#